data_AF-A0A4Y2EUX9-F1
#
_entry.id   AF-A0A4Y2EUX9-F1
#
_cell.length_a   1.000
_cell.length_b   1.000
_cell.length_c   1.000
_cell.angle_alpha   90.00
_cell.angle_beta   90.00
_cell.angle_gamma   90.00
#
_symmetry.space_group_name_H-M   'P 1'
#
loop_
_entity.id
_entity.type
_entity.pdbx_description
1 polymer ?
#
loop_
_entity_poly.entity_id
_entity_poly.type
_entity_poly.pdbx_seq_one_letter_code
_entity_poly.pdbx_strand_id
1 'polypeptide(L)'
;MFILPALLYLKVLPLFGQRLYHFIVRNKSRPPHDGGAALSQLVLTRPCTLLGLAGPMRMPNACCVTNCRGNYDAENKVAVFSFPKVEELKLKWIQAIPRRDLVVTKNTKVCEKHFTDDDIERVSTFYKESTGETLIAKLKKPRLKKGATPKIFPHCPSYLSSTKVARDGPEDVHIVPVSHIVAEDLFTLIKKIILALEEIGFKGMGIVTDNNSINRKAVSNFNNPPQFQAQYQHPADEKRPLFCLIDSVHLIKCVRNNWINQKNGYFMYYPQFEGEENAVQTASFSILRKLYDIESSELLKFGIGLTRKALWPTNLERQNVSLALKIFSSNLVKGLLELGEKHNLMHYGGTANFLNIFCTWWDIANVKTVTWGNHLD
;
A
#
# COMPACT_ATOMS: atom_id res chain seq x y z
N MET A 1 5.66 45.15 -5.44
CA MET A 1 5.54 44.19 -6.55
C MET A 1 5.62 42.79 -5.94
N PHE A 2 4.46 42.18 -5.71
CA PHE A 2 4.31 40.93 -4.96
C PHE A 2 4.73 39.75 -5.84
N ILE A 3 5.72 38.96 -5.42
CA ILE A 3 6.07 37.70 -6.06
C ILE A 3 5.73 36.59 -5.05
N LEU A 4 4.53 36.01 -5.19
CA LEU A 4 4.21 34.71 -4.59
C LEU A 4 4.87 33.62 -5.45
N PRO A 5 5.75 32.76 -4.92
CA PRO A 5 6.12 31.54 -5.61
C PRO A 5 4.99 30.52 -5.42
N ALA A 6 4.19 30.29 -6.46
CA ALA A 6 3.34 29.13 -6.54
C ALA A 6 4.23 27.88 -6.66
N LEU A 7 4.44 27.17 -5.55
CA LEU A 7 5.02 25.83 -5.53
C LEU A 7 4.00 24.86 -6.14
N LEU A 8 4.12 24.60 -7.44
CA LEU A 8 3.32 23.57 -8.09
C LEU A 8 3.83 22.19 -7.62
N TYR A 9 2.96 21.48 -6.91
CA TYR A 9 3.22 20.16 -6.32
C TYR A 9 3.07 19.07 -7.39
N LEU A 10 4.07 18.90 -8.25
CA LEU A 10 4.11 17.75 -9.16
C LEU A 10 4.58 16.51 -8.39
N LYS A 11 3.62 15.88 -7.70
CA LYS A 11 3.79 14.59 -7.03
C LYS A 11 3.97 13.50 -8.09
N VAL A 12 5.17 13.33 -8.63
CA VAL A 12 5.57 12.09 -9.32
C VAL A 12 5.97 11.06 -8.26
N LEU A 13 4.99 10.69 -7.44
CA LEU A 13 5.07 9.62 -6.45
C LEU A 13 4.03 8.56 -6.80
N PRO A 14 4.31 7.29 -6.51
CA PRO A 14 4.38 6.27 -7.52
C PRO A 14 3.03 5.60 -7.73
N LEU A 15 2.58 5.54 -8.98
CA LEU A 15 1.67 4.48 -9.44
C LEU A 15 2.37 3.10 -9.51
N PHE A 16 3.57 2.95 -8.92
CA PHE A 16 4.16 1.64 -8.62
C PHE A 16 3.68 1.04 -7.28
N GLY A 17 2.59 1.56 -6.69
CA GLY A 17 2.07 1.13 -5.39
C GLY A 17 0.76 0.31 -5.38
N GLN A 18 0.06 0.13 -6.50
CA GLN A 18 -1.20 -0.62 -6.53
C GLN A 18 -1.40 -1.42 -7.82
N ARG A 19 -0.52 -2.38 -8.09
CA ARG A 19 -0.83 -3.57 -8.89
C ARG A 19 0.32 -4.57 -8.73
N LEU A 20 0.25 -5.37 -7.67
CA LEU A 20 0.88 -6.68 -7.65
C LEU A 20 0.21 -7.51 -8.75
N TYR A 21 0.71 -7.40 -9.99
CA TYR A 21 0.49 -8.44 -10.96
C TYR A 21 1.28 -9.65 -10.49
N HIS A 22 0.56 -10.67 -10.01
CA HIS A 22 1.09 -12.02 -9.98
C HIS A 22 1.36 -12.46 -11.42
N PHE A 23 2.58 -12.21 -11.92
CA PHE A 23 3.12 -13.01 -13.00
C PHE A 23 3.70 -14.29 -12.37
N ILE A 24 2.87 -15.33 -12.32
CA ILE A 24 3.40 -16.70 -12.20
C ILE A 24 3.89 -17.07 -13.59
N VAL A 25 5.17 -16.82 -13.86
CA VAL A 25 5.85 -17.51 -14.96
C VAL A 25 6.34 -18.84 -14.40
N ARG A 26 5.67 -19.93 -14.80
CA ARG A 26 6.22 -21.29 -14.65
C ARG A 26 7.47 -21.34 -15.50
N ASN A 27 8.65 -21.31 -14.89
CA ASN A 27 9.85 -21.70 -15.62
C ASN A 27 9.88 -23.23 -15.67
N LYS A 28 9.64 -23.78 -16.87
CA LYS A 28 9.96 -25.17 -17.19
C LYS A 28 11.43 -25.24 -17.64
N SER A 29 12.08 -26.30 -17.17
CA SER A 29 13.26 -26.99 -17.74
C SER A 29 14.65 -26.35 -17.62
N ARG A 30 15.47 -26.96 -16.74
CA ARG A 30 16.66 -27.73 -17.16
C ARG A 30 16.94 -28.87 -16.13
N PRO A 31 17.32 -30.10 -16.55
CA PRO A 31 17.48 -31.27 -15.68
C PRO A 31 18.99 -31.51 -15.30
N PRO A 32 19.40 -32.63 -14.69
CA PRO A 32 20.06 -32.67 -13.38
C PRO A 32 21.58 -32.93 -13.46
N HIS A 33 22.30 -32.68 -12.36
CA HIS A 33 23.52 -33.43 -12.05
C HIS A 33 23.53 -33.80 -10.56
N ASP A 34 23.95 -35.04 -10.34
CA ASP A 34 23.76 -35.91 -9.18
C ASP A 34 24.56 -35.57 -7.92
N GLY A 35 24.07 -36.16 -6.82
CA GLY A 35 24.78 -36.44 -5.56
C GLY A 35 24.31 -35.53 -4.42
N GLY A 36 23.47 -35.93 -3.46
CA GLY A 36 23.13 -37.25 -2.95
C GLY A 36 23.48 -37.30 -1.46
N ALA A 37 22.52 -36.99 -0.57
CA ALA A 37 22.41 -37.56 0.78
C ALA A 37 21.14 -37.04 1.51
N ALA A 38 20.20 -37.97 1.66
CA ALA A 38 19.13 -38.14 2.66
C ALA A 38 18.78 -37.00 3.64
N LEU A 39 17.48 -36.74 3.78
CA LEU A 39 16.79 -36.85 5.08
C LEU A 39 15.30 -37.15 4.89
N SER A 40 14.87 -38.16 5.63
CA SER A 40 13.51 -38.71 5.70
C SER A 40 12.54 -37.78 6.42
N GLN A 41 11.28 -37.98 6.05
CA GLN A 41 10.03 -37.46 6.60
C GLN A 41 10.01 -37.26 8.12
N LEU A 42 9.42 -36.14 8.56
CA LEU A 42 8.58 -36.12 9.75
C LEU A 42 7.43 -35.13 9.58
N VAL A 43 6.25 -35.74 9.61
CA VAL A 43 4.89 -35.23 9.53
C VAL A 43 4.62 -34.30 10.71
N LEU A 44 4.22 -33.05 10.44
CA LEU A 44 3.60 -32.17 11.44
C LEU A 44 2.08 -32.40 11.44
N THR A 45 1.65 -33.37 12.25
CA THR A 45 0.28 -33.44 12.75
C THR A 45 0.11 -32.47 13.92
N ARG A 46 -0.92 -31.62 13.81
CA ARG A 46 -1.47 -30.82 14.91
C ARG A 46 -1.98 -31.71 16.05
N PRO A 47 -2.12 -31.14 17.26
CA PRO A 47 -3.43 -31.20 17.92
C PRO A 47 -3.96 -29.82 18.31
N CYS A 48 -5.28 -29.66 18.23
CA CYS A 48 -6.06 -28.50 18.65
C CYS A 48 -6.69 -28.72 20.04
N THR A 49 -6.89 -27.59 20.75
CA THR A 49 -8.05 -27.20 21.59
C THR A 49 -8.40 -27.88 22.93
N LEU A 50 -8.52 -27.03 23.96
CA LEU A 50 -9.65 -26.91 24.91
C LEU A 50 -9.92 -25.38 25.00
N LEU A 51 -11.10 -24.80 24.89
CA LEU A 51 -12.49 -25.17 25.18
C LEU A 51 -13.44 -24.55 24.13
N GLY A 52 -14.55 -25.24 23.86
CA GLY A 52 -15.79 -24.60 23.37
C GLY A 52 -16.16 -24.83 21.91
N LEU A 53 -16.56 -26.06 21.58
CA LEU A 53 -17.42 -26.49 20.47
C LEU A 53 -17.70 -25.47 19.32
N ALA A 54 -16.95 -25.61 18.23
CA ALA A 54 -17.51 -25.45 16.88
C ALA A 54 -16.69 -26.36 15.93
N GLY A 55 -17.35 -27.35 15.32
CA GLY A 55 -16.74 -28.19 14.28
C GLY A 55 -16.17 -27.36 13.12
N PRO A 56 -15.40 -27.97 12.21
CA PRO A 56 -14.80 -27.26 11.09
C PRO A 56 -15.90 -26.52 10.30
N MET A 57 -15.93 -25.18 10.39
CA MET A 57 -16.88 -24.36 9.66
C MET A 57 -16.69 -24.62 8.16
N ARG A 58 -17.59 -25.39 7.56
CA ARG A 58 -17.82 -25.34 6.11
C ARG A 58 -18.15 -23.88 5.79
N MET A 59 -17.24 -23.16 5.13
CA MET A 59 -17.56 -21.81 4.63
C MET A 59 -18.78 -21.93 3.71
N PRO A 60 -19.93 -21.34 4.06
CA PRO A 60 -21.10 -21.41 3.19
C PRO A 60 -20.80 -20.63 1.91
N ASN A 61 -21.42 -21.03 0.78
CA ASN A 61 -21.47 -20.25 -0.47
C ASN A 61 -22.31 -18.96 -0.32
N ALA A 62 -22.20 -18.28 0.83
CA ALA A 62 -23.02 -17.17 1.24
C ALA A 62 -22.67 -15.89 0.47
N CYS A 63 -23.64 -14.97 0.41
CA CYS A 63 -23.45 -13.66 -0.20
C CYS A 63 -22.33 -12.89 0.53
N CYS A 64 -21.40 -12.29 -0.22
CA CYS A 64 -20.28 -11.54 0.34
C CYS A 64 -20.62 -10.09 0.74
N VAL A 65 -21.82 -9.62 0.39
CA VAL A 65 -22.31 -8.28 0.72
C VAL A 65 -22.60 -8.19 2.22
N THR A 66 -22.09 -7.14 2.86
CA THR A 66 -22.24 -6.87 4.29
C THR A 66 -23.72 -6.91 4.70
N ASN A 67 -24.01 -7.58 5.81
CA ASN A 67 -25.36 -7.76 6.38
C ASN A 67 -26.39 -8.46 5.46
N CYS A 68 -26.00 -9.00 4.31
CA CYS A 68 -26.91 -9.77 3.48
C CYS A 68 -27.11 -11.19 4.04
N ARG A 69 -28.36 -11.59 4.27
CA ARG A 69 -28.74 -12.95 4.69
C ARG A 69 -29.43 -13.79 3.61
N GLY A 70 -29.46 -13.31 2.36
CA GLY A 70 -30.29 -13.90 1.29
C GLY A 70 -29.99 -15.35 0.90
N ASN A 71 -28.81 -15.89 1.25
CA ASN A 71 -28.41 -17.26 0.92
C ASN A 71 -27.87 -18.03 2.15
N TYR A 72 -28.33 -17.67 3.35
CA TYR A 72 -27.91 -18.30 4.61
C TYR A 72 -28.89 -19.35 5.10
N ASP A 73 -30.19 -19.12 4.86
CA ASP A 73 -31.28 -20.02 5.24
C ASP A 73 -31.53 -21.05 4.13
N ALA A 74 -31.76 -22.31 4.52
CA ALA A 74 -32.01 -23.42 3.59
C ALA A 74 -33.41 -23.33 2.95
N GLU A 75 -34.37 -22.73 3.66
CA GLU A 75 -35.77 -22.62 3.21
C GLU A 75 -35.98 -21.45 2.24
N ASN A 76 -35.23 -20.35 2.40
CA ASN A 76 -35.37 -19.11 1.62
C ASN A 76 -34.15 -18.80 0.75
N LYS A 77 -33.63 -19.82 0.05
CA LYS A 77 -32.37 -19.73 -0.68
C LYS A 77 -32.51 -19.01 -2.02
N VAL A 78 -32.06 -17.77 -2.08
CA VAL A 78 -32.07 -16.99 -3.33
C VAL A 78 -30.90 -17.35 -4.25
N ALA A 79 -31.02 -17.06 -5.55
CA ALA A 79 -29.96 -17.35 -6.51
C ALA A 79 -28.67 -16.57 -6.17
N VAL A 80 -27.51 -17.23 -6.37
CA VAL A 80 -26.20 -16.62 -6.17
C VAL A 80 -25.33 -16.71 -7.42
N PHE A 81 -24.64 -15.61 -7.68
CA PHE A 81 -23.80 -15.43 -8.85
C PHE A 81 -22.32 -15.37 -8.45
N SER A 82 -21.49 -15.97 -9.30
CA SER A 82 -20.04 -15.88 -9.14
C SER A 82 -19.54 -14.57 -9.75
N PHE A 83 -18.42 -14.07 -9.25
CA PHE A 83 -17.75 -12.95 -9.89
C PHE A 83 -17.43 -13.27 -11.36
N PRO A 84 -17.58 -12.31 -12.28
CA PRO A 84 -17.26 -12.47 -13.69
C PRO A 84 -15.82 -12.94 -13.92
N LYS A 85 -15.61 -13.72 -14.98
CA LYS A 85 -14.25 -14.09 -15.44
C LYS A 85 -13.55 -12.93 -16.16
N VAL A 86 -14.32 -12.00 -16.72
CA VAL A 86 -13.79 -10.80 -17.40
C VAL A 86 -13.31 -9.83 -16.34
N GLU A 87 -12.01 -9.49 -16.37
CA GLU A 87 -11.36 -8.77 -15.28
C GLU A 87 -11.92 -7.36 -15.09
N GLU A 88 -12.26 -6.65 -16.18
CA GLU A 88 -12.87 -5.32 -16.12
C GLU A 88 -14.22 -5.33 -15.38
N LEU A 89 -15.10 -6.28 -15.73
CA LEU A 89 -16.41 -6.38 -15.10
C LEU A 89 -16.30 -6.85 -13.64
N LYS A 90 -15.33 -7.72 -13.34
CA LYS A 90 -15.00 -8.14 -11.99
C LYS A 90 -14.52 -6.96 -11.12
N LEU A 91 -13.71 -6.06 -11.66
CA LEU A 91 -13.30 -4.83 -10.98
C LEU A 91 -14.50 -3.92 -10.70
N LYS A 92 -15.40 -3.76 -11.68
CA LYS A 92 -16.65 -3.00 -11.48
C LYS A 92 -17.50 -3.57 -10.33
N TRP A 93 -17.57 -4.89 -10.19
CA TRP A 93 -18.27 -5.52 -9.06
C TRP A 93 -17.59 -5.27 -7.72
N ILE A 94 -16.25 -5.37 -7.66
CA ILE A 94 -15.50 -5.12 -6.42
C ILE A 94 -15.69 -3.67 -5.96
N GLN A 95 -15.67 -2.71 -6.91
CA GLN A 95 -15.88 -1.30 -6.63
C GLN A 95 -17.32 -0.99 -6.19
N ALA A 96 -18.30 -1.65 -6.78
CA ALA A 96 -19.71 -1.42 -6.46
C ALA A 96 -20.10 -1.95 -5.07
N ILE A 97 -19.45 -3.00 -4.57
CA ILE A 97 -19.76 -3.58 -3.26
C ILE A 97 -19.13 -2.72 -2.16
N PRO A 98 -19.91 -2.15 -1.22
CA PRO A 98 -19.40 -1.24 -0.19
C PRO A 98 -18.67 -2.00 0.93
N ARG A 99 -17.49 -2.54 0.61
CA ARG A 99 -16.63 -3.32 1.51
C ARG A 99 -15.15 -3.13 1.17
N ARG A 100 -14.42 -2.39 2.02
CA ARG A 100 -13.00 -2.00 1.78
C ARG A 100 -12.03 -3.19 1.73
N ASP A 101 -12.29 -4.24 2.51
CA ASP A 101 -11.39 -5.40 2.64
C ASP A 101 -11.93 -6.64 1.89
N LEU A 102 -12.66 -6.43 0.79
CA LEU A 102 -13.23 -7.54 0.03
C LEU A 102 -12.13 -8.29 -0.75
N VAL A 103 -11.73 -9.45 -0.24
CA VAL A 103 -10.90 -10.41 -0.97
C VAL A 103 -11.79 -11.37 -1.76
N VAL A 104 -11.77 -11.27 -3.09
CA VAL A 104 -12.55 -12.14 -3.98
C VAL A 104 -11.83 -13.47 -4.18
N THR A 105 -12.48 -14.56 -3.79
CA THR A 105 -12.04 -15.94 -4.05
C THR A 105 -13.07 -16.64 -4.95
N LYS A 106 -12.76 -17.87 -5.39
CA LYS A 106 -13.72 -18.71 -6.15
C LYS A 106 -15.04 -18.97 -5.41
N ASN A 107 -15.02 -18.91 -4.08
CA ASN A 107 -16.17 -19.15 -3.22
C ASN A 107 -16.94 -17.86 -2.87
N THR A 108 -16.42 -16.69 -3.23
CA THR A 108 -17.08 -15.40 -2.99
C THR A 108 -18.20 -15.22 -4.01
N LYS A 109 -19.45 -15.08 -3.54
CA LYS A 109 -20.66 -14.94 -4.37
C LYS A 109 -21.46 -13.69 -4.01
N VAL A 110 -22.28 -13.21 -4.95
CA VAL A 110 -23.25 -12.13 -4.72
C VAL A 110 -24.65 -12.67 -5.04
N CYS A 111 -25.63 -12.44 -4.18
CA CYS A 111 -26.99 -12.94 -4.36
C CYS A 111 -27.85 -12.02 -5.24
N GLU A 112 -28.94 -12.56 -5.79
CA GLU A 112 -29.80 -11.85 -6.75
C GLU A 112 -30.45 -10.58 -6.20
N LYS A 113 -30.61 -10.46 -4.87
CA LYS A 113 -31.14 -9.26 -4.20
C LYS A 113 -30.31 -7.99 -4.43
N HIS A 114 -29.09 -8.12 -4.94
CA HIS A 114 -28.20 -6.99 -5.23
C HIS A 114 -28.23 -6.54 -6.70
N PHE A 115 -29.00 -7.23 -7.54
CA PHE A 115 -29.20 -6.92 -8.96
C PHE A 115 -30.66 -6.49 -9.17
N THR A 116 -30.90 -5.71 -10.22
CA THR A 116 -32.28 -5.46 -10.66
C THR A 116 -32.82 -6.71 -11.37
N ASP A 117 -34.15 -6.88 -11.41
CA ASP A 117 -34.74 -8.00 -12.13
C ASP A 117 -34.42 -7.97 -13.63
N ASP A 118 -34.24 -6.77 -14.20
CA ASP A 118 -33.80 -6.59 -15.59
C ASP A 118 -32.40 -7.13 -15.84
N ASP A 119 -31.54 -7.18 -14.84
CA ASP A 119 -30.16 -7.68 -14.96
C ASP A 119 -30.11 -9.22 -14.90
N ILE A 120 -31.24 -9.91 -14.62
CA ILE A 120 -31.31 -11.36 -14.40
C ILE A 120 -32.14 -12.05 -15.49
N GLU A 121 -31.48 -12.93 -16.25
CA GLU A 121 -32.13 -13.84 -17.20
C GLU A 121 -32.67 -15.08 -16.47
N ARG A 122 -34.00 -15.22 -16.45
CA ARG A 122 -34.72 -16.39 -15.89
C ARG A 122 -35.36 -17.27 -16.95
N VAL A 123 -35.39 -16.84 -18.21
CA VAL A 123 -35.96 -17.56 -19.35
C VAL A 123 -34.98 -17.58 -20.51
N SER A 124 -35.07 -18.62 -21.35
CA SER A 124 -34.36 -18.74 -22.62
C SER A 124 -35.37 -18.86 -23.74
N THR A 125 -35.18 -18.06 -24.80
CA THR A 125 -36.03 -18.05 -25.99
C THR A 125 -35.31 -18.74 -27.14
N PHE A 126 -35.96 -19.69 -27.80
CA PHE A 126 -35.46 -20.35 -29.01
C PHE A 126 -36.44 -20.11 -30.16
N TYR A 127 -35.95 -19.50 -31.24
CA TYR A 127 -36.75 -19.28 -32.45
C TYR A 127 -36.57 -20.44 -33.41
N LYS A 128 -37.69 -21.04 -33.85
CA LYS A 128 -37.68 -22.13 -34.82
C LYS A 128 -38.08 -21.60 -36.19
N GLU A 129 -37.11 -21.42 -37.08
CA GLU A 129 -37.31 -20.88 -38.43
C GLU A 129 -38.32 -21.66 -39.28
N SER A 130 -38.46 -22.96 -39.05
CA SER A 130 -39.36 -23.83 -39.82
C SER A 130 -40.84 -23.73 -39.43
N THR A 131 -41.16 -23.20 -38.25
CA THR A 131 -42.56 -23.08 -37.76
C THR A 131 -42.97 -21.65 -37.42
N GLY A 132 -42.04 -20.69 -37.45
CA GLY A 132 -42.28 -19.30 -37.07
C GLY A 132 -42.56 -19.09 -35.57
N GLU A 133 -42.37 -20.12 -34.74
CA GLU A 133 -42.73 -20.13 -33.33
C GLU A 133 -41.51 -19.82 -32.44
N THR A 134 -41.73 -19.02 -31.39
CA THR A 134 -40.72 -18.76 -30.35
C THR A 134 -41.04 -19.58 -29.10
N LEU A 135 -40.17 -20.54 -28.79
CA LEU A 135 -40.30 -21.37 -27.59
C LEU A 135 -39.62 -20.66 -26.40
N ILE A 136 -40.35 -20.47 -25.31
CA ILE A 136 -39.85 -19.87 -24.07
C ILE A 136 -39.71 -20.95 -23.01
N ALA A 137 -38.48 -21.22 -22.57
CA ALA A 137 -38.19 -22.17 -21.51
C ALA A 137 -37.65 -21.47 -20.25
N LYS A 138 -38.19 -21.79 -19.07
CA LYS A 138 -37.67 -21.29 -17.78
C LYS A 138 -36.32 -21.95 -17.45
N LEU A 139 -35.35 -21.15 -17.04
CA LEU A 139 -34.03 -21.63 -16.66
C LEU A 139 -34.04 -22.21 -15.23
N LYS A 140 -33.52 -23.43 -15.07
CA LYS A 140 -33.33 -24.06 -13.74
C LYS A 140 -32.35 -23.29 -12.84
N LYS A 141 -31.44 -22.52 -13.43
CA LYS A 141 -30.51 -21.61 -12.73
C LYS A 141 -30.51 -20.27 -13.45
N PRO A 142 -30.94 -19.18 -12.79
CA PRO A 142 -30.85 -17.84 -13.38
C PRO A 142 -29.42 -17.47 -13.76
N ARG A 143 -29.27 -16.59 -14.74
CA ARG A 143 -27.98 -16.05 -15.18
C ARG A 143 -28.06 -14.53 -15.19
N LEU A 144 -26.90 -13.87 -15.14
CA LEU A 144 -26.85 -12.41 -15.28
C LEU A 144 -26.66 -12.04 -16.75
N LYS A 145 -27.33 -10.99 -17.20
CA LYS A 145 -27.08 -10.37 -18.50
C LYS A 145 -25.62 -9.94 -18.63
N LYS A 146 -25.12 -9.88 -19.86
CA LYS A 146 -23.76 -9.40 -20.13
C LYS A 146 -23.59 -7.98 -19.61
N GLY A 147 -22.57 -7.75 -18.77
CA GLY A 147 -22.25 -6.43 -18.22
C GLY A 147 -23.02 -6.03 -16.96
N ALA A 148 -23.94 -6.85 -16.44
CA ALA A 148 -24.67 -6.57 -15.21
C ALA A 148 -23.72 -6.35 -14.01
N THR A 149 -24.04 -5.39 -13.15
CA THR A 149 -23.29 -5.06 -11.92
C THR A 149 -24.25 -4.97 -10.73
N PRO A 150 -23.80 -5.31 -9.50
CA PRO A 150 -24.63 -5.16 -8.31
C PRO A 150 -24.81 -3.68 -7.99
N LYS A 151 -26.06 -3.26 -7.76
CA LYS A 151 -26.43 -1.84 -7.54
C LYS A 151 -27.22 -1.62 -6.26
N ILE A 152 -27.81 -2.67 -5.68
CA ILE A 152 -28.81 -2.56 -4.60
C ILE A 152 -28.19 -2.98 -3.25
N PHE A 153 -28.10 -2.04 -2.30
CA PHE A 153 -27.47 -2.26 -0.98
C PHE A 153 -28.29 -1.62 0.19
N PRO A 154 -29.45 -2.20 0.55
CA PRO A 154 -30.44 -1.55 1.42
C PRO A 154 -30.02 -1.44 2.90
N HIS A 155 -29.02 -2.19 3.36
CA HIS A 155 -28.56 -2.21 4.76
C HIS A 155 -27.12 -1.75 4.92
N CYS A 156 -26.63 -0.89 4.03
CA CYS A 156 -25.28 -0.32 4.13
C CYS A 156 -25.26 0.78 5.20
N PRO A 157 -24.48 0.64 6.28
CA PRO A 157 -24.29 1.71 7.27
C PRO A 157 -23.70 2.97 6.61
N SER A 158 -24.13 4.16 7.04
CA SER A 158 -23.69 5.45 6.45
C SER A 158 -22.17 5.64 6.40
N TYR A 159 -21.43 5.07 7.36
CA TYR A 159 -19.96 5.11 7.41
C TYR A 159 -19.27 4.21 6.36
N LEU A 160 -20.01 3.29 5.73
CA LEU A 160 -19.57 2.47 4.59
C LEU A 160 -20.09 3.02 3.25
N SER A 161 -21.13 3.85 3.25
CA SER A 161 -21.66 4.53 2.05
C SER A 161 -21.05 5.90 1.80
N SER A 162 -20.24 6.45 2.71
CA SER A 162 -19.49 7.66 2.41
C SER A 162 -18.49 7.33 1.29
N THR A 163 -18.84 7.66 0.05
CA THR A 163 -17.84 8.14 -0.90
C THR A 163 -17.11 9.23 -0.14
N LYS A 164 -15.91 8.93 0.37
CA LYS A 164 -14.98 10.00 0.69
C LYS A 164 -14.92 10.78 -0.60
N VAL A 165 -15.39 12.02 -0.57
CA VAL A 165 -15.07 13.00 -1.61
C VAL A 165 -13.60 12.77 -1.88
N ALA A 166 -13.28 12.35 -3.11
CA ALA A 166 -11.91 12.23 -3.51
C ALA A 166 -11.29 13.56 -3.10
N ARG A 167 -10.29 13.54 -2.21
CA ARG A 167 -9.51 14.75 -1.99
C ARG A 167 -9.07 15.13 -3.39
N ASP A 168 -9.37 16.34 -3.83
CA ASP A 168 -8.87 16.84 -5.10
C ASP A 168 -7.38 16.54 -5.11
N GLY A 169 -7.02 15.55 -5.93
CA GLY A 169 -5.64 15.34 -6.30
C GLY A 169 -5.21 16.58 -7.10
N PRO A 170 -3.91 16.85 -7.22
CA PRO A 170 -3.46 17.86 -8.17
C PRO A 170 -4.14 17.58 -9.53
N GLU A 171 -4.79 18.60 -10.10
CA GLU A 171 -5.68 18.47 -11.26
C GLU A 171 -4.95 18.00 -12.54
N ASP A 172 -3.62 18.03 -12.54
CA ASP A 172 -2.77 17.63 -13.66
C ASP A 172 -2.07 16.29 -13.41
N VAL A 173 -2.77 15.18 -13.65
CA VAL A 173 -2.17 13.83 -13.66
C VAL A 173 -1.99 13.35 -15.09
N HIS A 174 -0.77 13.51 -15.63
CA HIS A 174 -0.40 12.87 -16.88
C HIS A 174 0.01 11.40 -16.63
N ILE A 175 -0.76 10.45 -17.19
CA ILE A 175 -0.49 9.01 -17.06
C ILE A 175 0.16 8.51 -18.35
N VAL A 176 1.45 8.19 -18.28
CA VAL A 176 2.14 7.49 -19.38
C VAL A 176 2.12 5.99 -19.09
N PRO A 177 1.57 5.14 -19.97
CA PRO A 177 1.67 3.70 -19.85
C PRO A 177 3.11 3.28 -20.16
N VAL A 178 3.76 2.65 -19.19
CA VAL A 178 5.20 2.39 -19.24
C VAL A 178 5.43 0.92 -18.98
N SER A 179 5.68 0.15 -20.04
CA SER A 179 6.13 -1.24 -19.90
C SER A 179 7.64 -1.31 -19.61
N HIS A 180 8.44 -0.35 -20.09
CA HIS A 180 9.91 -0.33 -19.91
C HIS A 180 10.52 1.09 -20.03
N ILE A 181 10.30 1.99 -19.06
CA ILE A 181 11.04 3.27 -19.02
C ILE A 181 12.48 2.97 -18.60
N VAL A 182 13.44 3.41 -19.41
CA VAL A 182 14.84 3.54 -18.98
C VAL A 182 15.10 4.95 -18.45
N ALA A 183 16.20 5.11 -17.72
CA ALA A 183 16.52 6.37 -17.04
C ALA A 183 16.68 7.55 -18.03
N GLU A 184 17.15 7.26 -19.23
CA GLU A 184 17.37 8.21 -20.33
C GLU A 184 16.04 8.74 -20.88
N ASP A 185 15.02 7.88 -21.02
CA ASP A 185 13.66 8.29 -21.41
C ASP A 185 13.03 9.17 -20.33
N LEU A 186 13.16 8.75 -19.07
CA LEU A 186 12.63 9.49 -17.93
C LEU A 186 13.29 10.87 -17.79
N PHE A 187 14.61 10.95 -17.96
CA PHE A 187 15.34 12.21 -17.97
C PHE A 187 14.82 13.14 -19.07
N THR A 188 14.67 12.62 -20.28
CA THR A 188 14.17 13.39 -21.43
C THR A 188 12.77 13.92 -21.15
N LEU A 189 11.89 13.11 -20.55
CA LEU A 189 10.55 13.51 -20.17
C LEU A 189 10.57 14.61 -19.09
N ILE A 190 11.33 14.42 -18.01
CA ILE A 190 11.44 15.41 -16.91
C ILE A 190 11.94 16.75 -17.45
N LYS A 191 13.01 16.74 -18.26
CA LYS A 191 13.58 17.96 -18.85
C LYS A 191 12.56 18.68 -19.73
N LYS A 192 11.83 17.95 -20.59
CA LYS A 192 10.78 18.53 -21.44
C LYS A 192 9.68 19.19 -20.62
N ILE A 193 9.24 18.54 -19.53
CA ILE A 193 8.20 19.09 -18.64
C ILE A 193 8.69 20.38 -17.99
N ILE A 194 9.93 20.41 -17.47
CA ILE A 194 10.49 21.62 -16.84
C ILE A 194 10.55 22.78 -17.83
N LEU A 195 11.03 22.54 -19.06
CA LEU A 195 11.11 23.56 -20.10
C LEU A 195 9.71 24.08 -20.50
N ALA A 196 8.75 23.17 -20.70
CA ALA A 196 7.38 23.55 -21.03
C ALA A 196 6.71 24.38 -19.92
N LEU A 197 6.93 24.04 -18.65
CA LEU A 197 6.43 24.82 -17.51
C LEU A 197 7.04 26.23 -17.49
N GLU A 198 8.32 26.36 -17.82
CA GLU A 198 9.01 27.67 -17.90
C GLU A 198 8.50 28.53 -19.07
N GLU A 199 8.20 27.93 -20.21
CA GLU A 199 7.58 28.60 -21.36
C GLU A 199 6.18 29.16 -21.02
N ILE A 200 5.42 28.44 -20.20
CA ILE A 200 4.11 28.89 -19.70
C ILE A 200 4.26 30.02 -18.66
N GLY A 201 5.45 30.20 -18.08
CA GLY A 201 5.77 31.22 -17.09
C GLY A 201 5.91 30.72 -15.65
N PHE A 202 5.77 29.41 -15.41
CA PHE A 202 6.05 28.82 -14.09
C PHE A 202 7.56 28.71 -13.85
N LYS A 203 7.98 28.83 -12.58
CA LYS A 203 9.39 28.67 -12.19
C LYS A 203 9.60 27.32 -11.52
N GLY A 204 10.22 26.39 -12.25
CA GLY A 204 10.52 25.05 -11.76
C GLY A 204 11.65 25.08 -10.74
N MET A 205 11.34 24.96 -9.45
CA MET A 205 12.37 25.03 -8.39
C MET A 205 13.02 23.68 -8.08
N GLY A 206 12.33 22.57 -8.32
CA GLY A 206 12.88 21.27 -7.98
C GLY A 206 12.04 20.09 -8.44
N ILE A 207 12.66 18.91 -8.36
CA ILE A 207 12.11 17.60 -8.67
C ILE A 207 11.93 16.85 -7.36
N VAL A 208 10.72 16.37 -7.07
CA VAL A 208 10.48 15.44 -5.95
C VAL A 208 10.27 14.05 -6.52
N THR A 209 11.07 13.09 -6.07
CA THR A 209 11.00 11.71 -6.57
C THR A 209 11.15 10.68 -5.45
N ASP A 210 10.81 9.43 -5.72
CA ASP A 210 11.15 8.34 -4.79
C ASP A 210 12.64 7.96 -4.91
N ASN A 211 13.11 7.10 -4.01
CA ASN A 211 14.50 6.62 -4.03
C ASN A 211 14.71 5.39 -4.96
N ASN A 212 14.01 5.31 -6.09
CA ASN A 212 14.21 4.25 -7.08
C ASN A 212 15.51 4.49 -7.88
N SER A 213 16.21 3.40 -8.24
CA SER A 213 17.46 3.48 -9.01
C SER A 213 17.28 4.12 -10.39
N ILE A 214 16.16 3.88 -11.07
CA ILE A 214 15.85 4.49 -12.37
C ILE A 214 15.67 6.00 -12.22
N ASN A 215 14.94 6.43 -11.18
CA ASN A 215 14.71 7.84 -10.89
C ASN A 215 16.01 8.58 -10.54
N ARG A 216 16.85 7.98 -9.67
CA ARG A 216 18.17 8.55 -9.37
C ARG A 216 19.04 8.65 -10.61
N LYS A 217 19.05 7.62 -11.47
CA LYS A 217 19.83 7.64 -12.71
C LYS A 217 19.29 8.70 -13.70
N ALA A 218 17.98 8.82 -13.82
CA ALA A 218 17.36 9.83 -14.67
C ALA A 218 17.73 11.24 -14.22
N VAL A 219 17.63 11.53 -12.92
CA VAL A 219 18.00 12.85 -12.39
C VAL A 219 19.51 13.09 -12.46
N SER A 220 20.34 12.05 -12.34
CA SER A 220 21.79 12.18 -12.48
C SER A 220 22.25 12.69 -13.86
N ASN A 221 21.45 12.47 -14.90
CA ASN A 221 21.71 12.94 -16.26
C ASN A 221 21.56 14.46 -16.45
N PHE A 222 21.08 15.20 -15.42
CA PHE A 222 21.18 16.67 -15.40
C PHE A 222 22.63 17.17 -15.22
N ASN A 223 23.56 16.28 -14.87
CA ASN A 223 24.99 16.57 -14.82
C ASN A 223 25.75 15.77 -15.90
N ASN A 224 26.90 16.28 -16.32
CA ASN A 224 27.81 15.58 -17.24
C ASN A 224 29.24 15.63 -16.68
N PRO A 225 29.83 14.49 -16.26
CA PRO A 225 29.28 13.13 -16.31
C PRO A 225 28.08 12.90 -15.36
N PRO A 226 27.21 11.90 -15.64
CA PRO A 226 26.04 11.65 -14.80
C PRO A 226 26.41 11.36 -13.34
N GLN A 227 25.91 12.19 -12.43
CA GLN A 227 26.14 12.03 -10.99
C GLN A 227 24.90 12.49 -10.22
N PHE A 228 24.47 11.69 -9.24
CA PHE A 228 23.37 12.08 -8.37
C PHE A 228 23.83 13.15 -7.37
N GLN A 229 23.12 14.28 -7.33
CA GLN A 229 23.38 15.43 -6.46
C GLN A 229 22.04 15.99 -5.97
N ALA A 230 22.05 16.72 -4.86
CA ALA A 230 20.84 17.40 -4.36
C ALA A 230 20.50 18.67 -5.16
N GLN A 231 21.47 19.20 -5.91
CA GLN A 231 21.35 20.44 -6.67
C GLN A 231 21.96 20.24 -8.06
N TYR A 232 21.27 20.78 -9.07
CA TYR A 232 21.68 20.79 -10.46
C TYR A 232 21.58 22.20 -11.03
N GLN A 233 22.22 22.43 -12.18
CA GLN A 233 21.98 23.65 -12.96
C GLN A 233 20.61 23.57 -13.62
N HIS A 234 19.83 24.65 -13.56
CA HIS A 234 18.48 24.64 -14.09
C HIS A 234 18.49 24.67 -15.64
N PRO A 235 17.74 23.77 -16.33
CA PRO A 235 17.85 23.58 -17.77
C PRO A 235 17.33 24.74 -18.62
N ALA A 236 16.51 25.63 -18.07
CA ALA A 236 16.01 26.83 -18.76
C ALA A 236 16.75 28.12 -18.38
N ASP A 237 17.53 28.11 -17.30
CA ASP A 237 18.16 29.31 -16.74
C ASP A 237 19.39 28.93 -15.92
N GLU A 238 20.56 29.13 -16.50
CA GLU A 238 21.84 28.73 -15.90
C GLU A 238 22.15 29.40 -14.56
N LYS A 239 21.49 30.52 -14.23
CA LYS A 239 21.71 31.26 -12.99
C LYS A 239 20.90 30.70 -11.82
N ARG A 240 19.95 29.80 -12.07
CA ARG A 240 19.09 29.21 -11.04
C ARG A 240 19.48 27.76 -10.74
N PRO A 241 19.42 27.35 -9.46
CA PRO A 241 19.52 25.95 -9.10
C PRO A 241 18.21 25.21 -9.37
N LEU A 242 18.33 23.95 -9.75
CA LEU A 242 17.25 22.96 -9.76
C LEU A 242 17.51 21.95 -8.63
N PHE A 243 16.64 21.90 -7.63
CA PHE A 243 16.82 21.01 -6.48
C PHE A 243 16.20 19.63 -6.72
N CYS A 244 16.88 18.56 -6.31
CA CYS A 244 16.31 17.21 -6.29
C CYS A 244 16.05 16.79 -4.84
N LEU A 245 14.80 16.47 -4.54
CA LEU A 245 14.35 16.03 -3.22
C LEU A 245 13.82 14.60 -3.32
N ILE A 246 14.23 13.78 -2.35
CA ILE A 246 13.64 12.45 -2.18
C ILE A 246 12.43 12.58 -1.25
N ASP A 247 11.32 11.96 -1.62
CA ASP A 247 10.12 11.93 -0.80
C ASP A 247 10.40 11.43 0.62
N SER A 248 10.14 12.30 1.59
CA SER A 248 10.33 12.04 3.01
C SER A 248 9.52 10.82 3.50
N VAL A 249 8.30 10.63 2.99
CA VAL A 249 7.45 9.47 3.31
C VAL A 249 8.10 8.16 2.84
N HIS A 250 8.78 8.19 1.69
CA HIS A 250 9.50 7.03 1.19
C HIS A 250 10.80 6.81 1.97
N LEU A 251 11.53 7.87 2.32
CA LEU A 251 12.73 7.77 3.15
C LEU A 251 12.46 7.08 4.48
N ILE A 252 11.44 7.49 5.23
CA ILE A 252 11.14 6.89 6.54
C ILE A 252 10.74 5.41 6.43
N LYS A 253 10.02 5.04 5.35
CA LYS A 253 9.72 3.63 5.03
C LYS A 253 10.99 2.85 4.70
N CYS A 254 11.90 3.42 3.92
CA CYS A 254 13.17 2.81 3.56
C CYS A 254 14.05 2.58 4.79
N VAL A 255 14.20 3.57 5.66
CA VAL A 255 14.97 3.45 6.91
C VAL A 255 14.41 2.31 7.77
N ARG A 256 13.10 2.30 8.02
CA ARG A 256 12.45 1.19 8.74
C ARG A 256 12.72 -0.16 8.08
N ASN A 257 12.47 -0.27 6.77
CA ASN A 257 12.57 -1.54 6.06
C ASN A 257 14.01 -2.06 6.04
N ASN A 258 14.99 -1.17 5.87
CA ASN A 258 16.40 -1.50 5.95
C ASN A 258 16.76 -2.01 7.34
N TRP A 259 16.32 -1.31 8.39
CA TRP A 259 16.56 -1.72 9.77
C TRP A 259 15.99 -3.11 10.09
N ILE A 260 14.75 -3.39 9.67
CA ILE A 260 14.10 -4.71 9.84
C ILE A 260 14.82 -5.81 9.06
N ASN A 261 15.47 -5.48 7.94
CA ASN A 261 16.15 -6.44 7.07
C ASN A 261 17.64 -6.65 7.44
N GLN A 262 18.15 -5.96 8.46
CA GLN A 262 19.55 -6.11 8.86
C GLN A 262 19.82 -7.54 9.35
N LYS A 263 20.77 -8.21 8.70
CA LYS A 263 21.14 -9.61 8.98
C LYS A 263 21.96 -9.77 10.26
N ASN A 264 22.58 -8.71 10.74
CA ASN A 264 23.45 -8.66 11.92
C ASN A 264 22.68 -8.67 13.25
N GLY A 265 21.47 -9.24 13.34
CA GLY A 265 20.68 -9.19 14.59
C GLY A 265 19.86 -7.91 14.75
N TYR A 266 19.49 -7.27 13.63
CA TYR A 266 18.68 -6.06 13.57
C TYR A 266 19.37 -4.79 14.12
N PHE A 267 20.69 -4.69 13.95
CA PHE A 267 21.45 -3.50 14.34
C PHE A 267 21.66 -2.56 13.17
N MET A 268 21.46 -1.27 13.43
CA MET A 268 21.83 -0.17 12.56
C MET A 268 22.99 0.57 13.21
N TYR A 269 24.05 0.84 12.44
CA TYR A 269 25.17 1.67 12.87
C TYR A 269 25.01 3.06 12.28
N TYR A 270 25.26 4.09 13.09
CA TYR A 270 25.14 5.47 12.66
C TYR A 270 26.19 6.33 13.34
N PRO A 271 26.67 7.41 12.68
CA PRO A 271 27.65 8.30 13.28
C PRO A 271 27.06 9.00 14.48
N GLN A 272 27.89 9.23 15.48
CA GLN A 272 27.58 10.14 16.57
C GLN A 272 27.69 11.58 16.05
N PHE A 273 26.66 12.39 16.31
CA PHE A 273 26.59 13.78 15.84
C PHE A 273 27.05 14.80 16.89
N GLU A 274 27.23 14.38 18.14
CA GLU A 274 27.63 15.22 19.26
C GLU A 274 28.79 14.55 20.02
N GLY A 275 29.91 15.25 20.24
CA GLY A 275 31.07 14.71 20.95
C GLY A 275 32.20 14.27 20.02
N GLU A 276 32.87 13.15 20.33
CA GLU A 276 34.06 12.68 19.61
C GLU A 276 33.79 12.41 18.12
N GLU A 277 34.67 12.94 17.27
CA GLU A 277 34.64 12.68 15.83
C GLU A 277 34.86 11.20 15.52
N ASN A 278 34.08 10.67 14.57
CA ASN A 278 34.11 9.29 14.11
C ASN A 278 33.61 8.22 15.10
N ALA A 279 33.05 8.61 16.25
CA ALA A 279 32.36 7.67 17.12
C ALA A 279 31.12 7.08 16.42
N VAL A 280 30.93 5.76 16.51
CA VAL A 280 29.80 5.04 15.92
C VAL A 280 28.85 4.57 17.01
N GLN A 281 27.58 4.91 16.86
CA GLN A 281 26.50 4.48 17.74
C GLN A 281 25.72 3.31 17.12
N THR A 282 25.06 2.55 17.99
CA THR A 282 24.29 1.36 17.59
C THR A 282 22.84 1.47 18.01
N ALA A 283 21.93 1.26 17.05
CA ALA A 283 20.49 1.15 17.28
C ALA A 283 20.01 -0.28 17.02
N SER A 284 19.21 -0.84 17.92
CA SER A 284 18.72 -2.22 17.83
C SER A 284 17.21 -2.28 17.69
N PHE A 285 16.73 -2.85 16.58
CA PHE A 285 15.29 -3.07 16.39
C PHE A 285 14.74 -4.10 17.38
N SER A 286 15.59 -5.04 17.80
CA SER A 286 15.24 -6.10 18.74
C SER A 286 14.77 -5.54 20.10
N ILE A 287 15.31 -4.39 20.52
CA ILE A 287 14.88 -3.73 21.76
C ILE A 287 13.46 -3.21 21.64
N LEU A 288 13.05 -2.70 20.47
CA LEU A 288 11.68 -2.24 20.27
C LEU A 288 10.67 -3.38 20.42
N ARG A 289 11.06 -4.60 20.03
CA ARG A 289 10.27 -5.82 20.25
C ARG A 289 10.23 -6.21 21.72
N LYS A 290 11.39 -6.22 22.39
CA LYS A 290 11.47 -6.51 23.84
C LYS A 290 10.65 -5.53 24.66
N LEU A 291 10.71 -4.24 24.33
CA LEU A 291 9.92 -3.20 24.98
C LEU A 291 8.42 -3.46 24.81
N TYR A 292 7.99 -3.77 23.58
CA TYR A 292 6.60 -4.14 23.30
C TYR A 292 6.13 -5.36 24.10
N ASP A 293 6.99 -6.36 24.28
CA ASP A 293 6.68 -7.56 25.05
C ASP A 293 6.62 -7.26 26.56
N ILE A 294 7.54 -6.44 27.09
CA ILE A 294 7.52 -5.97 28.50
C ILE A 294 6.23 -5.20 28.78
N GLU A 295 5.85 -4.28 27.90
CA GLU A 295 4.63 -3.49 28.05
C GLU A 295 3.36 -4.28 27.70
N SER A 296 3.46 -5.51 27.20
CA SER A 296 2.29 -6.26 26.74
C SER A 296 1.32 -6.58 27.89
N SER A 297 1.86 -6.86 29.08
CA SER A 297 1.13 -7.14 30.32
C SER A 297 0.74 -5.91 31.14
N GLU A 298 1.28 -4.74 30.81
CA GLU A 298 1.07 -3.52 31.59
C GLU A 298 -0.19 -2.75 31.16
N LEU A 299 -0.88 -2.15 32.13
CA LEU A 299 -2.06 -1.31 31.87
C LEU A 299 -1.66 0.04 31.24
N LEU A 300 -0.57 0.63 31.74
CA LEU A 300 -0.01 1.88 31.25
C LEU A 300 1.21 1.57 30.38
N LYS A 301 1.21 2.08 29.16
CA LYS A 301 2.28 1.86 28.18
C LYS A 301 2.86 3.19 27.76
N PHE A 302 4.17 3.28 27.67
CA PHE A 302 4.86 4.35 26.94
C PHE A 302 4.66 4.17 25.44
N GLY A 303 4.72 2.92 24.94
CA GLY A 303 4.49 2.57 23.55
C GLY A 303 3.02 2.60 23.08
N ILE A 304 2.20 3.56 23.49
CA ILE A 304 0.73 3.62 23.23
C ILE A 304 0.37 3.40 21.75
N GLY A 305 1.22 3.87 20.83
CA GLY A 305 1.03 3.73 19.38
C GLY A 305 1.66 2.50 18.75
N LEU A 306 2.58 1.82 19.45
CA LEU A 306 3.38 0.73 18.90
C LEU A 306 2.51 -0.53 18.76
N THR A 307 2.51 -1.10 17.56
CA THR A 307 1.66 -2.26 17.25
C THR A 307 2.50 -3.42 16.76
N ARG A 308 2.01 -4.66 16.96
CA ARG A 308 2.61 -5.87 16.39
C ARG A 308 2.86 -5.74 14.88
N LYS A 309 1.94 -5.11 14.15
CA LYS A 309 2.09 -4.87 12.70
C LYS A 309 3.22 -3.91 12.34
N ALA A 310 3.56 -2.97 13.22
CA ALA A 310 4.70 -2.08 13.02
C ALA A 310 6.03 -2.84 13.19
N LEU A 311 6.11 -3.72 14.20
CA LEU A 311 7.32 -4.48 14.56
C LEU A 311 7.56 -5.73 13.70
N TRP A 312 6.49 -6.33 13.18
CA TRP A 312 6.52 -7.51 12.30
C TRP A 312 5.63 -7.29 11.07
N PRO A 313 5.98 -6.33 10.19
CA PRO A 313 5.15 -6.01 9.04
C PRO A 313 5.27 -7.08 7.94
N THR A 314 4.13 -7.45 7.36
CA THR A 314 4.09 -8.18 6.07
C THR A 314 4.59 -7.30 4.92
N ASN A 315 4.85 -7.92 3.75
CA ASN A 315 5.31 -7.18 2.56
C ASN A 315 4.36 -6.04 2.14
N LEU A 316 3.03 -6.24 2.29
CA LEU A 316 2.05 -5.20 2.01
C LEU A 316 2.08 -4.09 3.07
N GLU A 317 2.17 -4.47 4.34
CA GLU A 317 2.23 -3.52 5.46
C GLU A 317 3.50 -2.66 5.46
N ARG A 318 4.60 -3.16 4.87
CA ARG A 318 5.82 -2.37 4.62
C ARG A 318 5.57 -1.17 3.69
N GLN A 319 4.48 -1.09 2.95
CA GLN A 319 4.13 0.11 2.19
C GLN A 319 3.38 1.16 3.01
N ASN A 320 2.88 0.80 4.19
CA ASN A 320 2.12 1.69 5.04
C ASN A 320 3.05 2.62 5.84
N VAL A 321 2.96 3.93 5.57
CA VAL A 321 3.71 4.96 6.29
C VAL A 321 3.26 5.11 7.74
N SER A 322 1.96 4.96 8.03
CA SER A 322 1.45 5.08 9.41
C SER A 322 2.07 4.03 10.32
N LEU A 323 2.34 2.82 9.81
CA LEU A 323 3.06 1.79 10.57
C LEU A 323 4.54 2.14 10.78
N ALA A 324 5.18 2.85 9.85
CA ALA A 324 6.54 3.35 10.05
C ALA A 324 6.59 4.43 11.14
N LEU A 325 5.67 5.37 11.11
CA LEU A 325 5.61 6.47 12.08
C LEU A 325 5.31 5.99 13.50
N LYS A 326 4.71 4.80 13.66
CA LYS A 326 4.56 4.16 14.98
C LYS A 326 5.89 3.72 15.60
N ILE A 327 6.93 3.51 14.80
CA ILE A 327 8.29 3.17 15.25
C ILE A 327 9.05 4.45 15.59
N PHE A 328 9.01 5.44 14.71
CA PHE A 328 9.64 6.74 14.92
C PHE A 328 8.70 7.67 15.70
N SER A 329 8.58 7.43 17.01
CA SER A 329 7.74 8.24 17.89
C SER A 329 8.47 8.69 19.16
N SER A 330 8.21 9.92 19.59
CA SER A 330 8.78 10.51 20.81
C SER A 330 8.37 9.76 22.08
N ASN A 331 7.17 9.17 22.11
CA ASN A 331 6.72 8.31 23.20
C ASN A 331 7.59 7.05 23.34
N LEU A 332 8.01 6.47 22.21
CA LEU A 332 8.88 5.30 22.21
C LEU A 332 10.30 5.65 22.69
N VAL A 333 10.80 6.85 22.36
CA VAL A 333 12.07 7.37 22.90
C VAL A 333 12.01 7.42 24.43
N LYS A 334 10.95 8.01 25.00
CA LYS A 334 10.76 8.07 26.46
C LYS A 334 10.67 6.68 27.09
N GLY A 335 9.89 5.78 26.49
CA GLY A 335 9.76 4.40 26.97
C GLY A 335 11.08 3.64 26.97
N LEU A 336 11.92 3.84 25.94
CA LEU A 336 13.25 3.23 25.89
C LEU A 336 14.18 3.76 26.98
N LEU A 337 14.14 5.05 27.31
CA LEU A 337 14.98 5.62 28.36
C LEU A 337 14.54 5.13 29.75
N GLU A 338 13.24 5.14 30.03
CA GLU A 338 12.71 4.72 31.33
C GLU A 338 12.82 3.21 31.57
N LEU A 339 12.32 2.40 30.62
CA LEU A 339 12.29 0.94 30.78
C LEU A 339 13.62 0.30 30.39
N GLY A 340 14.43 0.98 29.57
CA GLY A 340 15.74 0.48 29.17
C GLY A 340 16.70 0.34 30.34
N GLU A 341 16.75 1.34 31.22
CA GLU A 341 17.54 1.27 32.44
C GLU A 341 16.95 0.27 33.43
N LYS A 342 15.64 0.37 33.71
CA LYS A 342 14.93 -0.50 34.66
C LYS A 342 15.06 -2.00 34.35
N HIS A 343 15.03 -2.38 33.07
CA HIS A 343 15.12 -3.76 32.62
C HIS A 343 16.50 -4.14 32.05
N ASN A 344 17.53 -3.29 32.24
CA ASN A 344 18.90 -3.49 31.78
C ASN A 344 19.00 -3.90 30.29
N LEU A 345 18.26 -3.19 29.43
CA LEU A 345 18.18 -3.50 28.00
C LEU A 345 19.41 -2.96 27.26
N MET A 346 20.35 -3.82 26.88
CA MET A 346 21.53 -3.41 26.10
C MET A 346 21.17 -2.57 24.86
N HIS A 347 21.94 -1.51 24.59
CA HIS A 347 21.78 -0.56 23.47
C HIS A 347 20.50 0.29 23.48
N TYR A 348 19.80 0.41 24.61
CA TYR A 348 18.60 1.25 24.72
C TYR A 348 18.90 2.73 24.40
N GLY A 349 20.01 3.27 24.93
CA GLY A 349 20.39 4.68 24.74
C GLY A 349 20.68 5.03 23.28
N GLY A 350 21.49 4.23 22.59
CA GLY A 350 21.76 4.42 21.15
C GLY A 350 20.49 4.25 20.30
N THR A 351 19.60 3.33 20.67
CA THR A 351 18.31 3.18 19.97
C THR A 351 17.40 4.38 20.19
N ALA A 352 17.32 4.89 21.41
CA ALA A 352 16.54 6.08 21.75
C ALA A 352 17.04 7.32 20.99
N ASN A 353 18.37 7.52 20.95
CA ASN A 353 18.98 8.61 20.20
C ASN A 353 18.71 8.50 18.69
N PHE A 354 18.87 7.30 18.11
CA PHE A 354 18.53 7.06 16.70
C PHE A 354 17.07 7.39 16.38
N LEU A 355 16.13 6.96 17.22
CA LEU A 355 14.72 7.30 17.05
C LEU A 355 14.49 8.82 17.17
N ASN A 356 15.15 9.48 18.12
CA ASN A 356 15.03 10.92 18.31
C ASN A 356 15.49 11.71 17.08
N ILE A 357 16.62 11.33 16.48
CA ILE A 357 17.13 11.93 15.22
C ILE A 357 16.05 11.87 14.13
N PHE A 358 15.43 10.71 13.93
CA PHE A 358 14.39 10.55 12.90
C PHE A 358 13.06 11.22 13.26
N CYS A 359 12.72 11.34 14.55
CA CYS A 359 11.55 12.13 14.98
C CYS A 359 11.77 13.60 14.65
N THR A 360 12.89 14.18 15.06
CA THR A 360 13.25 15.58 14.78
C THR A 360 13.32 15.84 13.27
N TRP A 361 13.97 14.95 12.51
CA TRP A 361 14.03 15.07 11.06
C TRP A 361 12.63 15.01 10.42
N TRP A 362 11.76 14.13 10.89
CA TRP A 362 10.40 14.01 10.37
C TRP A 362 9.56 15.25 10.67
N ASP A 363 9.68 15.81 11.88
CA ASP A 363 8.98 17.04 12.25
C ASP A 363 9.41 18.23 11.37
N ILE A 364 10.70 18.31 11.01
CA ILE A 364 11.23 19.30 10.05
C ILE A 364 10.72 19.02 8.62
N ALA A 365 10.79 17.76 8.17
CA ALA A 365 10.45 17.40 6.79
C ALA A 365 8.94 17.40 6.50
N ASN A 366 8.10 17.37 7.54
CA ASN A 366 6.64 17.29 7.45
C ASN A 366 5.94 18.45 8.19
N VAL A 367 6.59 19.62 8.25
CA VAL A 367 5.95 20.85 8.72
C VAL A 367 4.72 21.15 7.87
N LYS A 368 3.60 21.40 8.54
CA LYS A 368 2.38 21.93 7.91
C LYS A 368 2.23 23.37 8.34
N THR A 369 2.00 24.28 7.39
CA THR A 369 1.58 25.64 7.75
C THR A 369 0.21 25.56 8.43
N VAL A 370 0.08 26.26 9.57
CA VAL A 370 -1.15 26.31 10.38
C VAL A 370 -2.34 26.86 9.59
N THR A 371 -2.08 27.61 8.52
CA THR A 371 -3.06 28.29 7.66
C THR A 371 -3.46 27.51 6.40
N TRP A 372 -2.93 26.31 6.16
CA TRP A 372 -3.30 25.55 4.96
C TRP A 372 -4.77 25.09 5.05
N GLY A 373 -5.64 25.76 4.30
CA GLY A 373 -7.09 25.52 4.27
C GLY A 373 -7.95 26.66 4.84
N ASN A 374 -7.36 27.70 5.41
CA ASN A 374 -8.12 28.92 5.73
C ASN A 374 -8.11 29.81 4.48
N HIS A 375 -9.24 29.85 3.78
CA HIS A 375 -9.50 30.91 2.82
C HIS A 375 -9.48 32.23 3.60
N LEU A 376 -8.70 33.20 3.14
CA LEU A 376 -8.85 34.58 3.59
C LEU A 376 -10.20 35.03 3.01
N ASP A 377 -11.18 35.22 3.90
CA ASP A 377 -12.52 35.76 3.56
C ASP A 377 -12.42 37.17 2.93
#